data_AF-A0A345Z546-F1
#
_entry.id   AF-A0A345Z546-F1
#
_cell.length_a   1.000
_cell.length_b   1.000
_cell.length_c   1.000
_cell.angle_alpha   90.00
_cell.angle_beta   90.00
_cell.angle_gamma   90.00
#
_symmetry.space_group_name_H-M   'P 1'
#
loop_
_entity.id
_entity.type
_entity.pdbx_description
1 polymer ?
#
loop_
_entity_poly.entity_id
_entity_poly.type
_entity_poly.pdbx_seq_one_letter_code
_entity_poly.pdbx_strand_id
1 'polypeptide(L)'
;MNSNFNVIFKFSFLRIIKNKLFIILSTIVILLIVLVQVLAMTIGDSILYKTQVGMIFIIVLSIFWISFININNITTISIIDDKNGLQSLQNRRGVKNSKIFFAKLLPLKIITTFFILLVFLIFITIALASLIPLKSFVVGNLGIGIFSLIAYDFFIFGIVILISSKTKSMKKTLPVGWILMTLFMFFSIFGPIFFVFSSGSYAGNEFHPRIKNKFSLVNTQTEETKFLSELSVSLEKLENTFYDNIIEEENSHGLSFKYLIVKLAFRGGMLTNFAEMIARDHFEQYIDQYLINFDTSLDQEGILINEQAIKTELENNIYYKFIKSFNITAIGDKGMHFRNSFFYKVSSRNFNSYQQLGEVMKKFENIQNIFSISDSEKQAFKNSVLNNYHFELSMFSNDRILDKSIKNSKEDFFNNYAMWIESSSYSPGSYLFNLVSYNLLSSFNYPFEIDRETFKWKADAILNYQINPFMLFYEMVYFSGKNDILSNYAVYVNSPLPISNFNFYDLDANGELIYTNRPFIVWLNYLIFISLGIGMTWLGYLAFCQTKDKRKLVD
;
A
#
# COMPACT_ATOMS: atom_id res chain seq x y z
N MET A 1 -41.86 -26.53 -21.34
CA MET A 1 -40.40 -26.82 -21.23
C MET A 1 -39.67 -26.01 -20.16
N ASN A 2 -39.98 -24.71 -19.92
CA ASN A 2 -39.33 -23.91 -18.86
C ASN A 2 -39.63 -24.37 -17.41
N SER A 3 -40.80 -25.00 -17.17
CA SER A 3 -41.19 -25.50 -15.84
C SER A 3 -40.19 -26.53 -15.27
N ASN A 4 -39.72 -27.49 -16.08
CA ASN A 4 -38.82 -28.55 -15.60
C ASN A 4 -37.43 -28.03 -15.21
N PHE A 5 -36.88 -27.06 -15.95
CA PHE A 5 -35.62 -26.41 -15.60
C PHE A 5 -35.76 -25.67 -14.26
N ASN A 6 -36.79 -24.86 -14.11
CA ASN A 6 -37.04 -24.06 -12.90
C ASN A 6 -37.20 -24.94 -11.66
N VAL A 7 -37.87 -26.09 -11.78
CA VAL A 7 -38.04 -27.04 -10.67
C VAL A 7 -36.70 -27.65 -10.26
N ILE A 8 -35.88 -28.12 -11.21
CA ILE A 8 -34.57 -28.72 -10.92
C ILE A 8 -33.61 -27.66 -10.35
N PHE A 9 -33.62 -26.46 -10.93
CA PHE A 9 -32.84 -25.33 -10.46
C PHE A 9 -33.21 -24.96 -9.02
N LYS A 10 -34.50 -24.76 -8.73
CA LYS A 10 -35.00 -24.42 -7.39
C LYS A 10 -34.64 -25.52 -6.39
N PHE A 11 -34.82 -26.78 -6.75
CA PHE A 11 -34.44 -27.91 -5.90
C PHE A 11 -32.95 -27.90 -5.58
N SER A 12 -32.10 -27.70 -6.58
CA SER A 12 -30.64 -27.71 -6.43
C SER A 12 -30.16 -26.51 -5.61
N PHE A 13 -30.71 -25.32 -5.86
CA PHE A 13 -30.42 -24.12 -5.09
C PHE A 13 -30.85 -24.28 -3.62
N LEU A 14 -32.08 -24.72 -3.36
CA LEU A 14 -32.57 -24.97 -2.00
C LEU A 14 -31.74 -26.01 -1.25
N ARG A 15 -31.29 -27.05 -1.94
CA ARG A 15 -30.43 -28.09 -1.37
C ARG A 15 -29.09 -27.53 -0.89
N ILE A 16 -28.51 -26.57 -1.60
CA ILE A 16 -27.25 -25.94 -1.19
C ILE A 16 -27.51 -25.01 0.00
N ILE A 17 -28.44 -24.05 -0.12
CA ILE A 17 -28.62 -23.00 0.89
C ILE A 17 -29.21 -23.52 2.21
N LYS A 18 -30.01 -24.60 2.18
CA LYS A 18 -30.58 -25.22 3.39
C LYS A 18 -29.66 -26.25 4.03
N ASN A 19 -28.50 -26.53 3.45
CA ASN A 19 -27.54 -27.45 4.03
C ASN A 19 -26.96 -26.84 5.32
N LYS A 20 -27.09 -27.55 6.45
CA LYS A 20 -26.59 -27.06 7.75
C LYS A 20 -25.09 -26.75 7.72
N LEU A 21 -24.31 -27.60 7.06
CA LEU A 21 -22.86 -27.42 6.95
C LEU A 21 -22.52 -26.20 6.07
N PHE A 22 -23.27 -25.96 4.99
CA PHE A 22 -23.14 -24.74 4.18
C PHE A 22 -23.33 -23.49 5.03
N ILE A 23 -24.40 -23.45 5.83
CA ILE A 23 -24.73 -22.30 6.68
C ILE A 23 -23.63 -22.07 7.71
N ILE A 24 -23.28 -23.10 8.49
CA ILE A 24 -22.27 -22.99 9.56
C ILE A 24 -20.92 -22.53 9.00
N LEU A 25 -20.45 -23.17 7.92
CA LEU A 25 -19.16 -22.84 7.31
C LEU A 25 -19.13 -21.41 6.77
N SER A 26 -20.20 -20.99 6.08
CA SER A 26 -20.30 -19.64 5.53
C SER A 26 -20.31 -18.59 6.63
N THR A 27 -21.06 -18.81 7.71
CA THR A 27 -21.09 -17.90 8.86
C THR A 27 -19.72 -17.76 9.50
N ILE A 28 -19.02 -18.87 9.76
CA ILE A 28 -17.67 -18.84 10.37
C ILE A 28 -16.69 -18.09 9.47
N VAL A 29 -16.65 -18.42 8.17
CA VAL A 29 -15.71 -17.77 7.23
C VAL A 29 -15.98 -16.28 7.10
N ILE A 30 -17.25 -15.86 6.97
CA ILE A 30 -17.61 -14.43 6.88
C ILE A 30 -17.21 -13.70 8.17
N LEU A 31 -17.48 -14.27 9.35
CA LEU A 31 -17.08 -13.66 10.61
C LEU A 31 -15.56 -13.50 10.72
N LEU A 32 -14.79 -14.51 10.30
CA LEU A 32 -13.33 -14.42 10.27
C LEU A 32 -12.82 -13.36 9.30
N ILE A 33 -13.42 -13.24 8.11
CA ILE A 33 -13.07 -12.20 7.13
C ILE A 33 -13.32 -10.81 7.71
N VAL A 34 -14.47 -10.59 8.36
CA VAL A 34 -14.79 -9.33 9.04
C VAL A 34 -13.77 -9.04 10.14
N LEU A 35 -13.51 -10.03 11.01
CA LEU A 35 -12.57 -9.88 12.13
C LEU A 35 -11.16 -9.53 11.64
N VAL A 36 -10.62 -10.28 10.67
CA VAL A 36 -9.29 -10.04 10.10
C VAL A 36 -9.19 -8.64 9.50
N GLN A 37 -10.20 -8.21 8.73
CA GLN A 37 -10.19 -6.90 8.11
C GLN A 37 -10.26 -5.77 9.15
N VAL A 38 -11.08 -5.91 10.19
CA VAL A 38 -11.13 -4.95 11.29
C VAL A 38 -9.78 -4.88 12.00
N LEU A 39 -9.17 -6.01 12.36
CA LEU A 39 -7.86 -6.05 13.01
C LEU A 39 -6.77 -5.39 12.14
N ALA A 40 -6.72 -5.71 10.85
CA ALA A 40 -5.75 -5.15 9.90
C ALA A 40 -5.87 -3.62 9.77
N MET A 41 -7.08 -3.07 9.86
CA MET A 41 -7.34 -1.64 9.69
C MET A 41 -7.29 -0.82 10.99
N THR A 42 -7.39 -1.48 12.15
CA THR A 42 -7.49 -0.80 13.46
C THR A 42 -6.24 -0.89 14.31
N ILE A 43 -5.39 -1.90 14.11
CA ILE A 43 -4.27 -2.18 15.01
C ILE A 43 -2.96 -1.60 14.46
N GLY A 44 -2.44 -0.58 15.14
CA GLY A 44 -1.06 -0.10 15.10
C GLY A 44 -0.59 0.55 13.79
N ASP A 45 0.73 0.56 13.63
CA ASP A 45 1.47 1.28 12.61
C ASP A 45 1.66 0.54 11.28
N SER A 46 1.91 1.26 10.17
CA SER A 46 2.03 0.72 8.79
C SER A 46 0.78 0.03 8.25
N ILE A 47 -0.27 0.83 8.01
CA ILE A 47 -1.59 0.35 7.59
C ILE A 47 -1.55 -0.38 6.25
N LEU A 48 -0.74 0.06 5.28
CA LEU A 48 -0.66 -0.62 3.97
C LEU A 48 -0.10 -2.03 4.10
N TYR A 49 1.00 -2.20 4.83
CA TYR A 49 1.58 -3.52 5.11
C TYR A 49 0.55 -4.44 5.78
N LYS A 50 -0.12 -3.95 6.83
CA LYS A 50 -1.14 -4.73 7.56
C LYS A 50 -2.37 -5.06 6.72
N THR A 51 -2.79 -4.14 5.85
CA THR A 51 -3.85 -4.38 4.89
C THR A 51 -3.46 -5.49 3.92
N GLN A 52 -2.22 -5.48 3.42
CA GLN A 52 -1.73 -6.56 2.54
C GLN A 52 -1.64 -7.90 3.26
N VAL A 53 -1.22 -7.94 4.53
CA VAL A 53 -1.26 -9.15 5.38
C VAL A 53 -2.68 -9.64 5.57
N GLY A 54 -3.62 -8.75 5.95
CA GLY A 54 -5.03 -9.09 6.10
C GLY A 54 -5.63 -9.65 4.81
N MET A 55 -5.22 -9.10 3.67
CA MET A 55 -5.62 -9.58 2.35
C MET A 55 -5.19 -11.02 2.09
N ILE A 56 -4.00 -11.45 2.53
CA ILE A 56 -3.57 -12.87 2.45
C ILE A 56 -4.62 -13.76 3.13
N PHE A 57 -4.94 -13.46 4.38
CA PHE A 57 -5.89 -14.26 5.15
C PHE A 57 -7.29 -14.28 4.53
N ILE A 58 -7.78 -13.13 4.04
CA ILE A 58 -9.09 -13.04 3.38
C ILE A 58 -9.14 -13.89 2.11
N ILE A 59 -8.09 -13.81 1.28
CA ILE A 59 -7.97 -14.59 0.05
C ILE A 59 -7.89 -16.09 0.38
N VAL A 60 -7.08 -16.50 1.36
CA VAL A 60 -6.96 -17.89 1.80
C VAL A 60 -8.29 -18.46 2.31
N LEU A 61 -8.99 -17.72 3.17
CA LEU A 61 -10.31 -18.11 3.70
C LEU A 61 -11.34 -18.22 2.57
N SER A 62 -11.27 -17.32 1.60
CA SER A 62 -12.17 -17.29 0.44
C SER A 62 -11.89 -18.43 -0.53
N ILE A 63 -10.62 -18.74 -0.82
CA ILE A 63 -10.19 -19.91 -1.60
C ILE A 63 -10.72 -21.19 -0.95
N PHE A 64 -10.52 -21.35 0.36
CA PHE A 64 -11.02 -22.49 1.12
C PHE A 64 -12.53 -22.64 0.98
N TRP A 65 -13.29 -21.56 1.20
CA TRP A 65 -14.76 -21.60 1.11
C TRP A 65 -15.24 -21.91 -0.31
N ILE A 66 -14.72 -21.22 -1.34
CA ILE A 66 -15.09 -21.41 -2.75
C ILE A 66 -14.81 -22.85 -3.18
N SER A 67 -13.63 -23.38 -2.84
CA SER A 67 -13.27 -24.77 -3.15
C SER A 67 -14.16 -25.76 -2.43
N PHE A 68 -14.36 -25.58 -1.12
CA PHE A 68 -15.21 -26.47 -0.34
C PHE A 68 -16.61 -26.58 -0.97
N ILE A 69 -17.20 -25.43 -1.32
CA ILE A 69 -18.53 -25.36 -1.92
C ILE A 69 -18.56 -25.97 -3.32
N ASN A 70 -17.58 -25.68 -4.17
CA ASN A 70 -17.49 -26.27 -5.50
C ASN A 70 -17.28 -27.79 -5.43
N ILE A 71 -16.25 -28.26 -4.73
CA ILE A 71 -15.85 -29.67 -4.63
C ILE A 71 -17.02 -30.53 -4.15
N ASN A 72 -17.66 -30.15 -3.03
CA ASN A 72 -18.72 -30.95 -2.44
C ASN A 72 -19.99 -30.98 -3.28
N ASN A 73 -20.43 -29.84 -3.82
CA ASN A 73 -21.67 -29.79 -4.59
C ASN A 73 -21.51 -30.42 -5.98
N ILE A 74 -20.39 -30.19 -6.67
CA ILE A 74 -20.12 -30.84 -7.96
C ILE A 74 -20.01 -32.35 -7.80
N THR A 75 -19.24 -32.83 -6.82
CA THR A 75 -19.12 -34.28 -6.55
C THR A 75 -20.48 -34.90 -6.27
N THR A 76 -21.30 -34.21 -5.49
CA THR A 76 -22.66 -34.64 -5.18
C THR A 76 -23.54 -34.70 -6.44
N ILE A 77 -23.53 -33.65 -7.26
CA ILE A 77 -24.34 -33.55 -8.49
C ILE A 77 -23.89 -34.57 -9.55
N SER A 78 -22.58 -34.71 -9.78
CA SER A 78 -22.04 -35.51 -10.88
C SER A 78 -21.90 -37.00 -10.54
N ILE A 79 -21.77 -37.35 -9.26
CA ILE A 79 -21.49 -38.72 -8.81
C ILE A 79 -22.60 -39.28 -7.93
N ILE A 80 -22.98 -38.58 -6.86
CA ILE A 80 -23.96 -39.12 -5.89
C ILE A 80 -25.36 -39.16 -6.51
N ASP A 81 -25.80 -38.08 -7.17
CA ASP A 81 -27.12 -38.04 -7.80
C ASP A 81 -27.25 -39.04 -8.96
N ASP A 82 -26.14 -39.37 -9.62
CA ASP A 82 -26.07 -40.38 -10.68
C ASP A 82 -26.22 -41.79 -10.05
N LYS A 83 -25.43 -42.09 -9.02
CA LYS A 83 -25.48 -43.37 -8.28
C LYS A 83 -26.83 -43.62 -7.59
N ASN A 84 -27.43 -42.58 -7.02
CA ASN A 84 -28.71 -42.66 -6.34
C ASN A 84 -29.91 -42.61 -7.31
N GLY A 85 -29.68 -42.56 -8.62
CA GLY A 85 -30.73 -42.61 -9.65
C GLY A 85 -31.56 -41.34 -9.80
N LEU A 86 -31.22 -40.24 -9.13
CA LEU A 86 -31.91 -38.94 -9.25
C LEU A 86 -31.84 -38.40 -10.67
N GLN A 87 -30.67 -38.51 -11.32
CA GLN A 87 -30.50 -38.10 -12.72
C GLN A 87 -31.28 -39.02 -13.69
N SER A 88 -31.32 -40.32 -13.41
CA SER A 88 -32.10 -41.29 -14.19
C SER A 88 -33.60 -40.98 -14.14
N LEU A 89 -34.13 -40.61 -12.97
CA LEU A 89 -35.52 -40.22 -12.81
C LEU A 89 -35.86 -38.93 -13.59
N GLN A 90 -34.96 -37.96 -13.62
CA GLN A 90 -35.10 -36.72 -14.40
C GLN A 90 -35.11 -37.00 -15.91
N ASN A 91 -34.23 -37.90 -16.37
CA ASN A 91 -34.20 -38.35 -17.77
C ASN A 91 -35.48 -39.09 -18.18
N ARG A 92 -36.03 -39.96 -17.31
CA ARG A 92 -37.32 -40.64 -17.56
C ARG A 92 -38.50 -39.67 -17.63
N ARG A 93 -38.40 -38.50 -16.99
CA ARG A 93 -39.38 -37.40 -17.11
C ARG A 93 -39.14 -36.51 -18.35
N GLY A 94 -38.30 -36.94 -19.29
CA GLY A 94 -38.08 -36.27 -20.58
C GLY A 94 -37.16 -35.05 -20.49
N VAL A 95 -36.38 -34.88 -19.42
CA VAL A 95 -35.41 -33.79 -19.32
C VAL A 95 -34.08 -34.20 -19.95
N LYS A 96 -33.57 -33.40 -20.88
CA LYS A 96 -32.26 -33.57 -21.52
C LYS A 96 -31.10 -33.41 -20.52
N ASN A 97 -30.00 -34.15 -20.70
CA ASN A 97 -28.83 -34.08 -19.80
C ASN A 97 -28.21 -32.68 -19.79
N SER A 98 -28.13 -32.02 -20.95
CA SER A 98 -27.72 -30.62 -21.07
C SER A 98 -28.49 -29.70 -20.12
N LYS A 99 -29.82 -29.81 -20.10
CA LYS A 99 -30.68 -29.02 -19.19
C LYS A 99 -30.45 -29.38 -17.73
N ILE A 100 -30.23 -30.66 -17.41
CA ILE A 100 -29.92 -31.10 -16.04
C ILE A 100 -28.59 -30.49 -15.57
N PHE A 101 -27.57 -30.50 -16.42
CA PHE A 101 -26.25 -29.94 -16.11
C PHE A 101 -26.36 -28.48 -15.70
N PHE A 102 -26.93 -27.64 -16.57
CA PHE A 102 -27.07 -26.21 -16.27
C PHE A 102 -28.02 -25.94 -15.10
N ALA A 103 -29.15 -26.66 -15.00
CA ALA A 103 -30.10 -26.46 -13.89
C ALA A 103 -29.48 -26.78 -12.53
N LYS A 104 -28.57 -27.76 -12.45
CA LYS A 104 -27.94 -28.16 -11.18
C LYS A 104 -26.70 -27.34 -10.84
N LEU A 105 -25.90 -26.93 -11.82
CA LEU A 105 -24.62 -26.26 -11.59
C LEU A 105 -24.67 -24.72 -11.64
N LEU A 106 -25.65 -24.13 -12.34
CA LEU A 106 -25.85 -22.67 -12.31
C LEU A 106 -26.11 -22.12 -10.89
N PRO A 107 -26.93 -22.77 -10.02
CA PRO A 107 -27.09 -22.38 -8.62
C PRO A 107 -25.76 -22.21 -7.88
N LEU A 108 -24.81 -23.10 -8.13
CA LEU A 108 -23.51 -23.10 -7.48
C LEU A 108 -22.71 -21.84 -7.87
N LYS A 109 -22.73 -21.47 -9.15
CA LYS A 109 -22.06 -20.25 -9.65
C LYS A 109 -22.68 -18.97 -9.13
N ILE A 110 -24.00 -18.92 -8.99
CA ILE A 110 -24.69 -17.79 -8.37
C ILE A 110 -24.22 -17.63 -6.92
N ILE A 111 -24.13 -18.73 -6.17
CA ILE A 111 -23.70 -18.72 -4.77
C ILE A 111 -22.24 -18.30 -4.62
N THR A 112 -21.31 -18.84 -5.42
CA THR A 112 -19.88 -18.48 -5.34
C THR A 112 -19.63 -17.04 -5.80
N THR A 113 -20.29 -16.60 -6.86
CA THR A 113 -20.19 -15.20 -7.33
C THR A 113 -20.73 -14.23 -6.29
N PHE A 114 -21.88 -14.54 -5.68
CA PHE A 114 -22.46 -13.72 -4.62
C PHE A 114 -21.53 -13.63 -3.39
N PHE A 115 -20.90 -14.75 -3.01
CA PHE A 115 -19.92 -14.74 -1.92
C PHE A 115 -18.71 -13.84 -2.23
N ILE A 116 -18.15 -13.89 -3.44
CA ILE A 116 -17.04 -13.01 -3.84
C ILE A 116 -17.44 -11.53 -3.77
N LEU A 117 -18.64 -11.19 -4.28
CA LEU A 117 -19.18 -9.83 -4.19
C LEU A 117 -19.39 -9.38 -2.74
N LEU A 118 -19.82 -10.29 -1.86
CA LEU A 118 -19.96 -10.01 -0.43
C LEU A 118 -18.60 -9.75 0.23
N VAL A 119 -17.57 -10.55 -0.07
CA VAL A 119 -16.21 -10.33 0.45
C VAL A 119 -15.66 -8.98 -0.01
N PHE A 120 -15.86 -8.63 -1.28
CA PHE A 120 -15.51 -7.31 -1.81
C PHE A 120 -16.25 -6.18 -1.09
N LEU A 121 -17.56 -6.33 -0.88
CA LEU A 121 -18.37 -5.35 -0.17
C LEU A 121 -17.92 -5.17 1.29
N ILE A 122 -17.63 -6.26 2.00
CA ILE A 122 -17.09 -6.23 3.37
C ILE A 122 -15.76 -5.47 3.39
N PHE A 123 -14.84 -5.80 2.48
CA PHE A 123 -13.53 -5.16 2.39
C PHE A 123 -13.65 -3.65 2.18
N ILE A 124 -14.45 -3.21 1.19
CA ILE A 124 -14.66 -1.79 0.91
C ILE A 124 -15.35 -1.09 2.07
N THR A 125 -16.40 -1.67 2.63
CA THR A 125 -17.17 -1.03 3.72
C THR A 125 -16.27 -0.77 4.92
N ILE A 126 -15.46 -1.75 5.32
CA ILE A 126 -14.54 -1.59 6.45
C ILE A 126 -13.41 -0.62 6.09
N ALA A 127 -12.84 -0.68 4.88
CA ALA A 127 -11.80 0.24 4.44
C ALA A 127 -12.28 1.71 4.41
N LEU A 128 -13.53 1.94 3.99
CA LEU A 128 -14.15 3.28 3.97
C LEU A 128 -14.54 3.78 5.36
N ALA A 129 -14.97 2.88 6.25
CA ALA A 129 -15.29 3.22 7.65
C ALA A 129 -14.04 3.52 8.49
N SER A 130 -12.88 3.00 8.07
CA SER A 130 -11.63 3.14 8.82
C SER A 130 -10.96 4.50 8.53
N LEU A 131 -10.36 5.10 9.57
CA LEU A 131 -9.68 6.41 9.49
C LEU A 131 -8.23 6.26 9.00
N ILE A 132 -8.04 5.56 7.89
CA ILE A 132 -6.72 5.26 7.33
C ILE A 132 -6.29 6.33 6.32
N PRO A 133 -5.01 6.76 6.32
CA PRO A 133 -4.49 7.48 5.17
C PRO A 133 -4.51 6.56 3.95
N LEU A 134 -4.60 7.15 2.76
CA LEU A 134 -4.63 6.40 1.49
C LEU A 134 -5.83 5.46 1.31
N LYS A 135 -6.97 5.73 1.95
CA LYS A 135 -8.23 4.97 1.74
C LYS A 135 -8.56 4.75 0.25
N SER A 136 -8.36 5.77 -0.58
CA SER A 136 -8.63 5.71 -2.02
C SER A 136 -7.67 4.76 -2.74
N PHE A 137 -6.42 4.68 -2.30
CA PHE A 137 -5.44 3.71 -2.81
C PHE A 137 -5.82 2.28 -2.41
N VAL A 138 -6.18 2.04 -1.15
CA VAL A 138 -6.60 0.72 -0.67
C VAL A 138 -7.81 0.22 -1.45
N VAL A 139 -8.86 1.05 -1.58
CA VAL A 139 -10.07 0.68 -2.32
C VAL A 139 -9.78 0.52 -3.81
N GLY A 140 -9.09 1.48 -4.42
CA GLY A 140 -8.86 1.54 -5.87
C GLY A 140 -7.78 0.59 -6.40
N ASN A 141 -6.86 0.11 -5.55
CA ASN A 141 -5.80 -0.81 -5.96
C ASN A 141 -5.97 -2.20 -5.34
N LEU A 142 -5.97 -2.28 -4.00
CA LEU A 142 -6.06 -3.56 -3.30
C LEU A 142 -7.47 -4.16 -3.39
N GLY A 143 -8.52 -3.34 -3.32
CA GLY A 143 -9.91 -3.81 -3.41
C GLY A 143 -10.21 -4.57 -4.71
N ILE A 144 -9.65 -4.12 -5.84
CA ILE A 144 -9.82 -4.78 -7.15
C ILE A 144 -9.23 -6.19 -7.14
N GLY A 145 -8.15 -6.41 -6.37
CA GLY A 145 -7.50 -7.70 -6.23
C GLY A 145 -8.39 -8.82 -5.68
N ILE A 146 -9.47 -8.50 -4.97
CA ILE A 146 -10.46 -9.51 -4.51
C ILE A 146 -11.12 -10.22 -5.68
N PHE A 147 -11.24 -9.58 -6.84
CA PHE A 147 -11.80 -10.20 -8.04
C PHE A 147 -10.93 -11.32 -8.63
N SER A 148 -9.68 -11.48 -8.17
CA SER A 148 -8.85 -12.68 -8.47
C SER A 148 -9.58 -13.97 -8.07
N LEU A 149 -10.44 -13.91 -7.05
CA LEU A 149 -11.29 -15.03 -6.63
C LEU A 149 -12.26 -15.50 -7.72
N ILE A 150 -12.65 -14.64 -8.67
CA ILE A 150 -13.46 -15.05 -9.83
C ILE A 150 -12.65 -15.98 -10.73
N ALA A 151 -11.42 -15.59 -11.06
CA ALA A 151 -10.53 -16.41 -11.87
C ALA A 151 -10.28 -17.77 -11.21
N TYR A 152 -10.07 -17.77 -9.90
CA TYR A 152 -9.96 -18.99 -9.10
C TYR A 152 -11.23 -19.84 -9.12
N ASP A 153 -12.41 -19.25 -8.90
CA ASP A 153 -13.70 -19.94 -8.89
C ASP A 153 -13.99 -20.63 -10.24
N PHE A 154 -13.68 -19.99 -11.37
CA PHE A 154 -13.79 -20.62 -12.68
C PHE A 154 -12.83 -21.81 -12.83
N PHE A 155 -11.58 -21.64 -12.41
CA PHE A 155 -10.56 -22.68 -12.50
C PHE A 155 -10.91 -23.93 -11.68
N ILE A 156 -11.20 -23.76 -10.38
CA ILE A 156 -11.51 -24.89 -9.49
C ILE A 156 -12.81 -25.59 -9.89
N PHE A 157 -13.83 -24.83 -10.29
CA PHE A 157 -15.10 -25.40 -10.77
C PHE A 157 -14.89 -26.24 -12.03
N GLY A 158 -14.13 -25.73 -13.00
CA GLY A 158 -13.83 -26.43 -14.24
C GLY A 158 -13.10 -27.75 -14.02
N ILE A 159 -12.04 -27.75 -13.20
CA ILE A 159 -11.28 -28.97 -12.89
C ILE A 159 -12.15 -30.01 -12.19
N VAL A 160 -12.88 -29.60 -11.15
CA VAL A 160 -13.68 -30.53 -10.36
C VAL A 160 -14.80 -31.12 -11.22
N ILE A 161 -15.46 -30.32 -12.07
CA ILE A 161 -16.48 -30.81 -13.01
C ILE A 161 -15.89 -31.80 -14.00
N LEU A 162 -14.75 -31.49 -14.60
CA LEU A 162 -14.08 -32.38 -15.53
C LEU A 162 -13.76 -33.74 -14.89
N ILE A 163 -13.09 -33.74 -13.74
CA ILE A 163 -12.66 -34.97 -13.08
C ILE A 163 -13.87 -35.76 -12.56
N SER A 164 -14.83 -35.09 -11.91
CA SER A 164 -16.03 -35.75 -11.38
C SER A 164 -16.89 -36.39 -12.48
N SER A 165 -17.08 -35.69 -13.58
CA SER A 165 -17.93 -36.15 -14.68
C SER A 165 -17.25 -37.28 -15.48
N LYS A 166 -15.93 -37.18 -15.70
CA LYS A 166 -15.16 -38.21 -16.43
C LYS A 166 -14.92 -39.47 -15.62
N THR A 167 -14.57 -39.34 -14.34
CA THR A 167 -14.17 -40.50 -13.51
C THR A 167 -15.34 -41.14 -12.77
N LYS A 168 -16.40 -40.37 -12.51
CA LYS A 168 -17.56 -40.77 -11.71
C LYS A 168 -17.19 -41.39 -10.35
N SER A 169 -16.06 -40.98 -9.77
CA SER A 169 -15.48 -41.58 -8.55
C SER A 169 -15.08 -40.55 -7.51
N MET A 170 -15.75 -40.60 -6.35
CA MET A 170 -15.44 -39.71 -5.22
C MET A 170 -13.99 -39.89 -4.72
N LYS A 171 -13.48 -41.12 -4.76
CA LYS A 171 -12.10 -41.46 -4.36
C LYS A 171 -11.03 -40.76 -5.24
N LYS A 172 -11.40 -40.33 -6.45
CA LYS A 172 -10.49 -39.62 -7.37
C LYS A 172 -10.74 -38.11 -7.33
N THR A 173 -12.02 -37.70 -7.35
CA THR A 173 -12.39 -36.28 -7.41
C THR A 173 -12.04 -35.52 -6.13
N LEU A 174 -12.37 -36.07 -4.96
CA LEU A 174 -12.16 -35.35 -3.70
C LEU A 174 -10.67 -35.07 -3.45
N PRO A 175 -9.74 -36.06 -3.48
CA PRO A 175 -8.34 -35.79 -3.20
C PRO A 175 -7.73 -34.75 -4.16
N VAL A 176 -8.02 -34.84 -5.46
CA VAL A 176 -7.48 -33.88 -6.44
C VAL A 176 -8.01 -32.46 -6.18
N GLY A 177 -9.30 -32.33 -5.90
CA GLY A 177 -9.89 -31.03 -5.54
C GLY A 177 -9.26 -30.44 -4.28
N TRP A 178 -9.06 -31.25 -3.23
CA TRP A 178 -8.44 -30.81 -1.98
C TRP A 178 -6.96 -30.45 -2.14
N ILE A 179 -6.17 -31.24 -2.88
CA ILE A 179 -4.77 -30.93 -3.16
C ILE A 179 -4.65 -29.59 -3.87
N LEU A 180 -5.48 -29.35 -4.90
CA LEU A 180 -5.48 -28.07 -5.61
C LEU A 180 -5.88 -26.91 -4.70
N MET A 181 -6.94 -27.07 -3.91
CA MET A 181 -7.33 -26.05 -2.92
C MET A 181 -6.16 -25.70 -2.00
N THR A 182 -5.51 -26.70 -1.40
CA THR A 182 -4.38 -26.48 -0.50
C THR A 182 -3.23 -25.78 -1.23
N LEU A 183 -2.91 -26.19 -2.46
CA LEU A 183 -1.87 -25.56 -3.27
C LEU A 183 -2.16 -24.07 -3.54
N PHE A 184 -3.42 -23.71 -3.83
CA PHE A 184 -3.83 -22.31 -4.02
C PHE A 184 -3.92 -21.51 -2.72
N MET A 185 -4.25 -22.14 -1.59
CA MET A 185 -4.18 -21.46 -0.29
C MET A 185 -2.75 -21.05 0.06
N PHE A 186 -1.75 -21.85 -0.31
CA PHE A 186 -0.34 -21.51 -0.07
C PHE A 186 0.27 -20.60 -1.15
N PHE A 187 -0.48 -20.24 -2.19
CA PHE A 187 0.00 -19.42 -3.30
C PHE A 187 0.59 -18.08 -2.84
N SER A 188 -0.11 -17.41 -1.92
CA SER A 188 0.33 -16.13 -1.37
C SER A 188 1.69 -16.21 -0.69
N ILE A 189 2.13 -17.41 -0.25
CA ILE A 189 3.42 -17.66 0.38
C ILE A 189 4.44 -18.20 -0.65
N PHE A 190 4.05 -19.22 -1.40
CA PHE A 190 4.94 -19.90 -2.35
C PHE A 190 5.30 -19.07 -3.57
N GLY A 191 4.54 -18.04 -3.94
CA GLY A 191 4.96 -17.12 -4.98
C GLY A 191 6.20 -16.33 -4.57
N PRO A 192 6.05 -15.46 -3.57
CA PRO A 192 7.13 -14.61 -3.10
C PRO A 192 8.36 -15.35 -2.59
N ILE A 193 8.23 -16.55 -1.99
CA ILE A 193 9.35 -17.24 -1.35
C ILE A 193 10.54 -17.50 -2.29
N PHE A 194 10.30 -17.67 -3.60
CA PHE A 194 11.38 -17.87 -4.57
C PHE A 194 12.28 -16.64 -4.72
N PHE A 195 11.80 -15.43 -4.38
CA PHE A 195 12.61 -14.22 -4.40
C PHE A 195 13.61 -14.13 -3.25
N VAL A 196 13.43 -14.90 -2.17
CA VAL A 196 14.44 -15.05 -1.10
C VAL A 196 15.74 -15.61 -1.68
N PHE A 197 15.62 -16.51 -2.66
CA PHE A 197 16.76 -17.18 -3.29
C PHE A 197 17.32 -16.37 -4.48
N SER A 198 16.59 -15.37 -4.99
CA SER A 198 17.09 -14.42 -5.98
C SER A 198 17.79 -13.24 -5.31
N SER A 199 18.77 -13.52 -4.45
CA SER A 199 19.61 -12.49 -3.84
C SER A 199 20.60 -11.96 -4.89
N GLY A 200 20.64 -10.65 -5.10
CA GLY A 200 21.72 -10.03 -5.87
C GLY A 200 21.97 -8.61 -5.40
N SER A 201 23.03 -7.99 -5.90
CA SER A 201 23.45 -6.61 -5.56
C SER A 201 22.33 -5.58 -5.74
N TYR A 202 22.36 -4.54 -4.92
CA TYR A 202 21.49 -3.36 -5.03
C TYR A 202 21.65 -2.72 -6.42
N ALA A 203 20.54 -2.29 -7.03
CA ALA A 203 20.60 -1.43 -8.22
C ALA A 203 20.66 0.04 -7.77
N GLY A 204 21.48 0.85 -8.42
CA GLY A 204 21.66 2.26 -8.04
C GLY A 204 20.44 3.15 -8.34
N ASN A 205 19.59 2.73 -9.29
CA ASN A 205 18.49 3.53 -9.82
C ASN A 205 17.10 2.96 -9.48
N GLU A 206 16.95 2.40 -8.27
CA GLU A 206 15.65 2.00 -7.75
C GLU A 206 14.72 3.21 -7.60
N PHE A 207 13.49 3.08 -8.08
CA PHE A 207 12.51 4.15 -7.98
C PHE A 207 12.19 4.49 -6.52
N HIS A 208 12.25 5.79 -6.22
CA HIS A 208 11.76 6.36 -4.98
C HIS A 208 10.89 7.60 -5.29
N PRO A 209 9.74 7.81 -4.64
CA PRO A 209 8.85 8.96 -4.91
C PRO A 209 9.56 10.31 -4.86
N ARG A 210 10.52 10.47 -3.94
CA ARG A 210 11.35 11.69 -3.80
C ARG A 210 12.08 12.06 -5.09
N ILE A 211 12.54 11.09 -5.86
CA ILE A 211 13.28 11.29 -7.11
C ILE A 211 12.38 11.92 -8.17
N LYS A 212 11.20 11.34 -8.40
CA LYS A 212 10.19 11.87 -9.31
C LYS A 212 9.74 13.28 -8.92
N ASN A 213 9.51 13.52 -7.62
CA ASN A 213 9.10 14.83 -7.13
C ASN A 213 10.20 15.87 -7.38
N LYS A 214 11.46 15.56 -7.05
CA LYS A 214 12.60 16.47 -7.33
C LYS A 214 12.71 16.81 -8.82
N PHE A 215 12.68 15.80 -9.69
CA PHE A 215 12.76 16.00 -11.14
C PHE A 215 11.61 16.87 -11.67
N SER A 216 10.38 16.63 -11.19
CA SER A 216 9.23 17.47 -11.54
C SER A 216 9.39 18.93 -11.12
N LEU A 217 10.16 19.21 -10.06
CA LEU A 217 10.46 20.58 -9.64
C LEU A 217 11.57 21.19 -10.52
N VAL A 218 12.62 20.43 -10.82
CA VAL A 218 13.73 20.88 -11.69
C VAL A 218 13.21 21.28 -13.07
N ASN A 219 12.28 20.51 -13.65
CA ASN A 219 11.68 20.82 -14.96
C ASN A 219 10.82 22.08 -15.00
N THR A 220 10.53 22.69 -13.84
CA THR A 220 9.86 24.01 -13.81
C THR A 220 10.85 25.18 -13.87
N GLN A 221 12.16 24.89 -13.81
CA GLN A 221 13.17 25.93 -13.74
C GLN A 221 13.61 26.37 -15.14
N THR A 222 13.58 27.68 -15.37
CA THR A 222 14.09 28.35 -16.57
C THR A 222 14.89 29.58 -16.15
N GLU A 223 15.54 30.28 -17.09
CA GLU A 223 16.20 31.55 -16.77
C GLU A 223 15.23 32.59 -16.18
N GLU A 224 13.97 32.56 -16.60
CA GLU A 224 12.90 33.45 -16.12
C GLU A 224 12.19 32.93 -14.85
N THR A 225 12.22 31.62 -14.61
CA THR A 225 11.55 30.95 -13.47
C THR A 225 12.56 30.17 -12.63
N LYS A 226 13.15 30.82 -11.62
CA LYS A 226 14.22 30.25 -10.80
C LYS A 226 13.97 30.34 -9.29
N PHE A 227 12.72 30.58 -8.88
CA PHE A 227 12.41 30.85 -7.47
C PHE A 227 12.72 29.63 -6.59
N LEU A 228 12.43 28.40 -7.05
CA LEU A 228 12.78 27.20 -6.29
C LEU A 228 14.31 26.99 -6.19
N SER A 229 15.06 27.35 -7.23
CA SER A 229 16.53 27.35 -7.21
C SER A 229 17.07 28.34 -6.18
N GLU A 230 16.52 29.56 -6.14
CA GLU A 230 16.88 30.58 -5.15
C GLU A 230 16.55 30.15 -3.72
N LEU A 231 15.41 29.49 -3.51
CA LEU A 231 15.06 28.90 -2.22
C LEU A 231 16.04 27.82 -1.78
N SER A 232 16.51 26.96 -2.70
CA SER A 232 17.49 25.92 -2.40
C SER A 232 18.84 26.51 -1.97
N VAL A 233 19.35 27.51 -2.69
CA VAL A 233 20.59 28.22 -2.33
C VAL A 233 20.43 28.97 -1.00
N SER A 234 19.29 29.62 -0.79
CA SER A 234 18.96 30.30 0.46
C SER A 234 18.89 29.33 1.64
N LEU A 235 18.37 28.12 1.43
CA LEU A 235 18.34 27.06 2.44
C LEU A 235 19.76 26.61 2.81
N GLU A 236 20.60 26.29 1.83
CA GLU A 236 21.98 25.84 2.05
C GLU A 236 22.78 26.89 2.84
N LYS A 237 22.68 28.16 2.44
CA LYS A 237 23.32 29.27 3.17
C LYS A 237 22.88 29.34 4.63
N LEU A 238 21.59 29.16 4.89
CA LEU A 238 21.05 29.19 6.24
C LEU A 238 21.53 27.99 7.07
N GLU A 239 21.53 26.79 6.49
CA GLU A 239 22.02 25.57 7.14
C GLU A 239 23.51 25.69 7.49
N ASN A 240 24.33 26.17 6.56
CA ASN A 240 25.75 26.45 6.80
C ASN A 240 25.94 27.50 7.90
N THR A 241 25.13 28.57 7.91
CA THR A 241 25.19 29.58 8.98
C THR A 241 24.92 28.99 10.35
N PHE A 242 23.94 28.08 10.48
CA PHE A 242 23.69 27.35 11.73
C PHE A 242 24.89 26.46 12.11
N TYR A 243 25.46 25.71 11.16
CA TYR A 243 26.64 24.89 11.42
C TYR A 243 27.86 25.72 11.83
N ASP A 244 28.11 26.86 11.20
CA ASP A 244 29.31 27.67 11.47
C ASP A 244 29.21 28.43 12.80
N ASN A 245 27.99 28.73 13.26
CA ASN A 245 27.73 29.55 14.45
C ASN A 245 27.28 28.74 15.68
N ILE A 246 27.12 27.43 15.56
CA ILE A 246 27.02 26.51 16.70
C ILE A 246 28.36 25.78 16.76
N ILE A 247 29.21 26.16 17.70
CA ILE A 247 30.53 25.59 17.90
C ILE A 247 30.42 24.56 19.01
N GLU A 248 30.99 23.39 18.82
CA GLU A 248 31.08 22.32 19.81
C GLU A 248 32.57 22.01 19.97
N GLU A 249 33.09 22.17 21.18
CA GLU A 249 34.46 21.75 21.50
C GLU A 249 34.54 20.22 21.40
N GLU A 250 35.68 19.67 20.95
CA GLU A 250 35.86 18.21 20.81
C GLU A 250 35.70 17.51 22.16
N ASN A 251 34.48 17.07 22.47
CA ASN A 251 34.15 16.33 23.69
C ASN A 251 33.94 14.83 23.43
N SER A 252 34.22 14.05 24.48
CA SER A 252 34.50 12.60 24.45
C SER A 252 33.28 11.68 24.32
N HIS A 253 32.07 12.19 24.13
CA HIS A 253 30.84 11.39 24.21
C HIS A 253 30.37 10.76 22.89
N GLY A 254 31.08 11.01 21.77
CA GLY A 254 30.83 10.34 20.48
C GLY A 254 29.54 10.77 19.76
N LEU A 255 28.71 11.62 20.38
CA LEU A 255 27.50 12.21 19.82
C LEU A 255 27.72 13.72 19.64
N SER A 256 27.53 14.24 18.43
CA SER A 256 27.60 15.69 18.18
C SER A 256 26.24 16.34 18.42
N PHE A 257 26.09 17.07 19.51
CA PHE A 257 24.88 17.83 19.83
C PHE A 257 24.68 19.01 18.87
N LYS A 258 25.78 19.60 18.38
CA LYS A 258 25.74 20.55 17.27
C LYS A 258 24.98 19.97 16.07
N TYR A 259 25.38 18.78 15.62
CA TYR A 259 24.71 18.11 14.51
C TYR A 259 23.22 17.86 14.80
N LEU A 260 22.87 17.49 16.04
CA LEU A 260 21.48 17.25 16.44
C LEU A 260 20.62 18.51 16.43
N ILE A 261 21.14 19.63 16.96
CA ILE A 261 20.44 20.92 16.97
C ILE A 261 20.16 21.38 15.54
N VAL A 262 21.17 21.34 14.66
CA VAL A 262 21.01 21.71 13.26
C VAL A 262 20.05 20.75 12.54
N LYS A 263 20.22 19.43 12.75
CA LYS A 263 19.30 18.42 12.21
C LYS A 263 17.86 18.68 12.65
N LEU A 264 17.60 19.12 13.88
CA LEU A 264 16.24 19.44 14.33
C LEU A 264 15.67 20.65 13.61
N ALA A 265 16.46 21.74 13.52
CA ALA A 265 16.03 22.96 12.85
C ALA A 265 15.53 22.65 11.43
N PHE A 266 16.32 21.88 10.67
CA PHE A 266 16.06 21.64 9.26
C PHE A 266 15.32 20.32 8.99
N ARG A 267 15.89 19.18 9.37
CA ARG A 267 15.30 17.85 9.12
C ARG A 267 14.12 17.53 10.04
N GLY A 268 14.09 18.11 11.24
CA GLY A 268 12.95 18.04 12.16
C GLY A 268 11.85 19.07 11.86
N GLY A 269 12.12 20.02 10.96
CA GLY A 269 11.18 21.07 10.56
C GLY A 269 10.99 22.19 11.57
N MET A 270 11.81 22.30 12.62
CA MET A 270 11.63 23.27 13.71
C MET A 270 12.20 24.68 13.44
N LEU A 271 12.76 24.93 12.25
CA LEU A 271 13.43 26.19 11.92
C LEU A 271 12.63 27.43 12.29
N THR A 272 11.31 27.45 12.08
CA THR A 272 10.52 28.64 12.44
C THR A 272 10.35 28.85 13.93
N ASN A 273 10.30 27.77 14.72
CA ASN A 273 10.28 27.88 16.18
C ASN A 273 11.63 28.39 16.69
N PHE A 274 12.73 27.84 16.18
CA PHE A 274 14.08 28.26 16.55
C PHE A 274 14.34 29.72 16.20
N ALA A 275 13.93 30.14 15.01
CA ALA A 275 14.05 31.53 14.59
C ALA A 275 13.27 32.50 15.48
N GLU A 276 12.12 32.11 16.03
CA GLU A 276 11.41 32.94 17.02
C GLU A 276 12.13 33.03 18.36
N MET A 277 12.74 31.94 18.81
CA MET A 277 13.53 31.95 20.04
C MET A 277 14.78 32.82 19.89
N ILE A 278 15.46 32.73 18.74
CA ILE A 278 16.61 33.59 18.39
C ILE A 278 16.18 35.05 18.30
N ALA A 279 15.01 35.34 17.71
CA ALA A 279 14.51 36.72 17.64
C ALA A 279 14.22 37.31 19.03
N ARG A 280 13.96 36.47 20.05
CA ARG A 280 13.67 36.84 21.44
C ARG A 280 14.89 36.67 22.36
N ASP A 281 16.06 36.34 21.82
CA ASP A 281 17.30 36.10 22.57
C ASP A 281 17.12 35.01 23.67
N HIS A 282 16.32 33.98 23.36
CA HIS A 282 15.98 32.86 24.25
C HIS A 282 16.43 31.50 23.68
N PHE A 283 17.17 31.45 22.58
CA PHE A 283 17.45 30.20 21.88
C PHE A 283 18.41 29.30 22.66
N GLU A 284 19.50 29.84 23.20
CA GLU A 284 20.41 29.12 24.10
C GLU A 284 19.67 28.52 25.30
N GLN A 285 18.83 29.31 25.99
CA GLN A 285 18.04 28.82 27.12
C GLN A 285 17.10 27.68 26.72
N TYR A 286 16.52 27.75 25.52
CA TYR A 286 15.65 26.70 24.99
C TYR A 286 16.43 25.41 24.72
N ILE A 287 17.61 25.51 24.11
CA ILE A 287 18.48 24.37 23.85
C ILE A 287 19.00 23.78 25.16
N ASP A 288 19.38 24.60 26.13
CA ASP A 288 19.84 24.14 27.43
C ASP A 288 18.75 23.37 28.19
N GLN A 289 17.52 23.92 28.22
CA GLN A 289 16.34 23.20 28.75
C GLN A 289 16.10 21.86 28.05
N TYR A 290 16.42 21.78 26.77
CA TYR A 290 16.29 20.55 26.01
C TYR A 290 17.36 19.52 26.40
N LEU A 291 18.61 19.96 26.53
CA LEU A 291 19.76 19.14 26.91
C LEU A 291 19.63 18.56 28.32
N ILE A 292 18.90 19.23 29.23
CA ILE A 292 18.58 18.68 30.56
C ILE A 292 17.93 17.28 30.47
N ASN A 293 17.14 17.00 29.42
CA ASN A 293 16.52 15.69 29.25
C ASN A 293 17.52 14.57 28.90
N PHE A 294 18.75 14.93 28.58
CA PHE A 294 19.88 14.05 28.28
C PHE A 294 20.88 14.01 29.44
N ASP A 295 20.49 14.52 30.61
CA ASP A 295 21.35 14.67 31.78
C ASP A 295 22.62 15.53 31.48
N THR A 296 22.53 16.47 30.51
CA THR A 296 23.64 17.37 30.11
C THR A 296 23.20 18.84 29.98
N SER A 297 24.12 19.74 29.63
CA SER A 297 23.88 21.18 29.38
C SER A 297 24.79 21.72 28.27
N LEU A 298 24.51 22.94 27.77
CA LEU A 298 25.38 23.59 26.77
C LEU A 298 26.83 23.74 27.29
N ASP A 299 26.97 24.15 28.55
CA ASP A 299 28.27 24.32 29.21
C ASP A 299 29.04 23.00 29.34
N GLN A 300 28.34 21.90 29.64
CA GLN A 300 28.97 20.58 29.82
C GLN A 300 29.46 20.00 28.50
N GLU A 301 28.72 20.23 27.41
CA GLU A 301 29.08 19.79 26.07
C GLU A 301 30.03 20.77 25.35
N GLY A 302 30.36 21.91 25.97
CA GLY A 302 31.22 22.92 25.36
C GLY A 302 30.60 23.54 24.09
N ILE A 303 29.28 23.73 24.10
CA ILE A 303 28.55 24.28 22.95
C ILE A 303 28.40 25.79 23.10
N LEU A 304 28.92 26.52 22.13
CA LEU A 304 28.81 27.98 22.04
C LEU A 304 27.93 28.36 20.85
N ILE A 305 26.94 29.23 21.06
CA ILE A 305 25.98 29.64 20.02
C ILE A 305 26.13 31.13 19.74
N ASN A 306 26.57 31.48 18.53
CA ASN A 306 26.56 32.88 18.08
C ASN A 306 25.17 33.25 17.53
N GLU A 307 24.22 33.51 18.43
CA GLU A 307 22.83 33.83 18.07
C GLU A 307 22.72 35.04 17.13
N GLN A 308 23.55 36.06 17.32
CA GLN A 308 23.46 37.31 16.54
C GLN A 308 23.75 37.10 15.05
N ALA A 309 24.71 36.25 14.72
CA ALA A 309 25.02 35.91 13.33
C ALA A 309 23.85 35.14 12.69
N ILE A 310 23.28 34.16 13.41
CA ILE A 310 22.14 33.38 12.94
C ILE A 310 20.90 34.28 12.75
N LYS A 311 20.65 35.20 13.71
CA LYS A 311 19.57 36.19 13.66
C LYS A 311 19.66 37.07 12.40
N THR A 312 20.85 37.58 12.12
CA THR A 312 21.12 38.43 10.94
C THR A 312 20.84 37.68 9.63
N GLU A 313 21.20 36.40 9.55
CA GLU A 313 20.90 35.59 8.37
C GLU A 313 19.39 35.34 8.25
N LEU A 314 18.71 34.94 9.34
CA LEU A 314 17.27 34.69 9.34
C LEU A 314 16.45 35.89 8.86
N GLU A 315 16.81 37.12 9.27
CA GLU A 315 16.12 38.35 8.85
C GLU A 315 16.17 38.57 7.33
N ASN A 316 17.22 38.10 6.67
CA ASN A 316 17.46 38.32 5.25
C ASN A 316 17.13 37.09 4.39
N ASN A 317 17.05 35.91 4.98
CA ASN A 317 16.94 34.64 4.28
C ASN A 317 15.55 34.42 3.64
N ILE A 318 15.53 34.20 2.32
CA ILE A 318 14.29 34.02 1.53
C ILE A 318 13.62 32.69 1.89
N TYR A 319 14.39 31.61 2.07
CA TYR A 319 13.85 30.31 2.45
C TYR A 319 13.10 30.36 3.78
N TYR A 320 13.70 30.98 4.81
CA TYR A 320 13.02 31.19 6.09
C TYR A 320 11.72 31.98 5.94
N LYS A 321 11.74 33.11 5.22
CA LYS A 321 10.54 33.93 4.96
C LYS A 321 9.46 33.12 4.24
N PHE A 322 9.86 32.31 3.27
CA PHE A 322 8.97 31.44 2.51
C PHE A 322 8.27 30.44 3.41
N ILE A 323 9.00 29.60 4.14
CA ILE A 323 8.38 28.60 5.02
C ILE A 323 7.54 29.25 6.14
N LYS A 324 8.00 30.38 6.70
CA LYS A 324 7.27 31.13 7.74
C LYS A 324 5.92 31.61 7.25
N SER A 325 5.80 32.01 5.98
CA SER A 325 4.53 32.45 5.40
C SER A 325 3.44 31.36 5.42
N PHE A 326 3.84 30.09 5.31
CA PHE A 326 2.95 28.93 5.39
C PHE A 326 2.60 28.56 6.83
N ASN A 327 3.47 28.84 7.79
CA ASN A 327 3.31 28.32 9.13
C ASN A 327 2.14 28.96 9.88
N ILE A 328 1.42 28.14 10.63
CA ILE A 328 0.24 28.50 11.40
C ILE A 328 0.63 28.41 12.87
N THR A 329 0.34 29.46 13.63
CA THR A 329 0.59 29.50 15.08
C THR A 329 -0.24 28.44 15.79
N ALA A 330 0.37 27.75 16.75
CA ALA A 330 -0.35 26.81 17.58
C ALA A 330 -1.27 27.54 18.55
N ILE A 331 -2.57 27.20 18.54
CA ILE A 331 -3.55 27.71 19.51
C ILE A 331 -4.34 26.56 20.14
N GLY A 332 -4.95 26.78 21.30
CA GLY A 332 -5.75 25.74 21.97
C GLY A 332 -4.93 24.60 22.56
N ASP A 333 -5.51 23.40 22.60
CA ASP A 333 -4.90 22.20 23.20
C ASP A 333 -3.85 21.58 22.27
N LYS A 334 -2.59 22.03 22.43
CA LYS A 334 -1.43 21.54 21.66
C LYS A 334 -1.26 20.01 21.76
N GLY A 335 -1.56 19.42 22.92
CA GLY A 335 -1.47 17.98 23.14
C GLY A 335 -2.48 17.22 22.28
N MET A 336 -3.72 17.70 22.19
CA MET A 336 -4.73 17.14 21.29
C MET A 336 -4.31 17.29 19.81
N HIS A 337 -3.81 18.46 19.41
CA HIS A 337 -3.38 18.69 18.02
C HIS A 337 -2.22 17.77 17.63
N PHE A 338 -1.28 17.53 18.53
CA PHE A 338 -0.22 16.56 18.31
C PHE A 338 -0.73 15.13 18.22
N ARG A 339 -1.65 14.70 19.11
CA ARG A 339 -2.28 13.36 19.04
C ARG A 339 -3.05 13.14 17.74
N ASN A 340 -3.45 14.22 17.08
CA ASN A 340 -4.06 14.20 15.76
C ASN A 340 -3.06 14.45 14.63
N SER A 341 -1.74 14.41 14.87
CA SER A 341 -0.71 14.69 13.87
C SER A 341 0.04 13.45 13.39
N PHE A 342 0.71 13.58 12.25
CA PHE A 342 1.58 12.56 11.67
C PHE A 342 2.61 12.03 12.67
N PHE A 343 3.08 12.91 13.55
CA PHE A 343 4.13 12.62 14.51
C PHE A 343 3.69 11.74 15.70
N TYR A 344 2.39 11.47 15.85
CA TYR A 344 1.89 10.62 16.93
C TYR A 344 1.52 9.22 16.44
N LYS A 345 0.65 9.14 15.43
CA LYS A 345 0.19 7.88 14.84
C LYS A 345 -0.34 8.11 13.44
N VAL A 346 -0.33 7.07 12.63
CA VAL A 346 -0.85 7.11 11.26
C VAL A 346 -2.39 7.10 11.25
N SER A 347 -3.00 8.13 10.66
CA SER A 347 -4.45 8.34 10.58
C SER A 347 -4.80 9.33 9.48
N SER A 348 -5.98 9.18 8.86
CA SER A 348 -6.50 10.19 7.92
C SER A 348 -6.74 11.56 8.56
N ARG A 349 -6.90 11.60 9.90
CA ARG A 349 -7.05 12.85 10.66
C ARG A 349 -5.79 13.70 10.64
N ASN A 350 -4.62 13.09 10.47
CA ASN A 350 -3.33 13.79 10.46
C ASN A 350 -3.13 14.77 9.31
N PHE A 351 -3.97 14.68 8.28
CA PHE A 351 -3.90 15.61 7.17
C PHE A 351 -4.91 16.75 7.32
N ASN A 352 -6.18 16.43 7.61
CA ASN A 352 -7.29 17.39 7.50
C ASN A 352 -7.80 17.96 8.84
N SER A 353 -7.34 17.46 9.98
CA SER A 353 -7.74 18.02 11.27
C SER A 353 -7.19 19.44 11.47
N TYR A 354 -7.71 20.13 12.48
CA TYR A 354 -7.24 21.47 12.84
C TYR A 354 -5.74 21.46 13.12
N GLN A 355 -5.05 22.51 12.65
CA GLN A 355 -3.61 22.70 12.81
C GLN A 355 -2.75 21.59 12.17
N GLN A 356 -3.28 20.91 11.15
CA GLN A 356 -2.56 19.89 10.37
C GLN A 356 -2.14 20.38 8.98
N LEU A 357 -1.37 19.56 8.27
CA LEU A 357 -0.78 19.90 6.97
C LEU A 357 -1.81 20.43 5.97
N GLY A 358 -3.01 19.86 5.92
CA GLY A 358 -4.07 20.31 5.02
C GLY A 358 -4.50 21.77 5.23
N GLU A 359 -4.39 22.30 6.45
CA GLU A 359 -4.64 23.72 6.73
C GLU A 359 -3.50 24.60 6.23
N VAL A 360 -2.25 24.17 6.46
CA VAL A 360 -1.03 24.83 5.94
C VAL A 360 -1.07 24.89 4.41
N MET A 361 -1.49 23.81 3.75
CA MET A 361 -1.57 23.73 2.28
C MET A 361 -2.58 24.71 1.67
N LYS A 362 -3.56 25.24 2.42
CA LYS A 362 -4.49 26.26 1.90
C LYS A 362 -3.80 27.59 1.62
N LYS A 363 -2.71 27.91 2.33
CA LYS A 363 -1.98 29.16 2.13
C LYS A 363 -1.26 29.27 0.79
N PHE A 364 -1.12 28.16 0.05
CA PHE A 364 -0.64 28.18 -1.33
C PHE A 364 -1.50 29.05 -2.26
N GLU A 365 -2.77 29.30 -1.92
CA GLU A 365 -3.68 30.12 -2.74
C GLU A 365 -3.21 31.59 -2.83
N ASN A 366 -2.55 32.10 -1.79
CA ASN A 366 -2.17 33.52 -1.68
C ASN A 366 -0.66 33.77 -1.79
N ILE A 367 0.15 32.74 -2.03
CA ILE A 367 1.61 32.83 -1.97
C ILE A 367 2.19 33.81 -3.01
N GLN A 368 1.53 33.95 -4.17
CA GLN A 368 1.94 34.87 -5.24
C GLN A 368 1.85 36.34 -4.87
N ASN A 369 1.04 36.68 -3.85
CA ASN A 369 0.97 38.05 -3.34
C ASN A 369 2.19 38.40 -2.46
N ILE A 370 2.97 37.40 -2.04
CA ILE A 370 4.12 37.54 -1.13
C ILE A 370 5.44 37.29 -1.87
N PHE A 371 5.46 36.33 -2.79
CA PHE A 371 6.64 35.93 -3.55
C PHE A 371 6.34 35.89 -5.05
N SER A 372 7.33 36.28 -5.85
CA SER A 372 7.29 36.18 -7.32
C SER A 372 7.53 34.74 -7.78
N ILE A 373 6.61 33.83 -7.44
CA ILE A 373 6.62 32.42 -7.86
C ILE A 373 5.68 32.20 -9.04
N SER A 374 6.17 31.51 -10.07
CA SER A 374 5.34 31.15 -11.23
C SER A 374 4.23 30.16 -10.86
N ASP A 375 3.14 30.13 -11.63
CA ASP A 375 2.05 29.16 -11.40
C ASP A 375 2.51 27.71 -11.55
N SER A 376 3.42 27.43 -12.48
CA SER A 376 3.99 26.10 -12.71
C SER A 376 4.81 25.63 -11.50
N GLU A 377 5.74 26.45 -10.99
CA GLU A 377 6.53 26.14 -9.78
C GLU A 377 5.61 25.94 -8.56
N LYS A 378 4.63 26.83 -8.37
CA LYS A 378 3.67 26.76 -7.27
C LYS A 378 2.92 25.42 -7.27
N GLN A 379 2.38 25.01 -8.43
CA GLN A 379 1.63 23.75 -8.53
C GLN A 379 2.53 22.52 -8.41
N ALA A 380 3.71 22.54 -9.03
CA ALA A 380 4.67 21.43 -8.93
C ALA A 380 5.15 21.24 -7.49
N PHE A 381 5.46 22.32 -6.77
CA PHE A 381 5.85 22.27 -5.36
C PHE A 381 4.71 21.76 -4.47
N LYS A 382 3.50 22.31 -4.64
CA LYS A 382 2.30 21.82 -3.93
C LYS A 382 2.07 20.33 -4.14
N ASN A 383 2.13 19.85 -5.38
CA ASN A 383 1.94 18.43 -5.71
C ASN A 383 3.07 17.56 -5.16
N SER A 384 4.30 18.04 -5.17
CA SER A 384 5.46 17.34 -4.61
C SER A 384 5.35 17.18 -3.10
N VAL A 385 4.89 18.21 -2.38
CA VAL A 385 4.63 18.15 -0.94
C VAL A 385 3.54 17.10 -0.63
N LEU A 386 2.43 17.12 -1.37
CA LEU A 386 1.34 16.15 -1.19
C LEU A 386 1.77 14.72 -1.51
N ASN A 387 2.52 14.52 -2.59
CA ASN A 387 3.03 13.21 -2.99
C ASN A 387 4.02 12.66 -1.97
N ASN A 388 4.93 13.51 -1.45
CA ASN A 388 5.87 13.11 -0.41
C ASN A 388 5.13 12.70 0.87
N TYR A 389 4.17 13.51 1.33
CA TYR A 389 3.33 13.15 2.46
C TYR A 389 2.60 11.81 2.24
N HIS A 390 1.96 11.62 1.08
CA HIS A 390 1.15 10.43 0.83
C HIS A 390 1.97 9.16 0.59
N PHE A 391 3.05 9.22 -0.19
CA PHE A 391 3.78 8.03 -0.68
C PHE A 391 5.13 7.79 -0.01
N GLU A 392 5.60 8.71 0.83
CA GLU A 392 6.86 8.56 1.58
C GLU A 392 6.59 8.58 3.09
N LEU A 393 5.80 9.54 3.58
CA LEU A 393 5.61 9.69 5.03
C LEU A 393 4.43 8.86 5.56
N SER A 394 3.21 9.10 5.08
CA SER A 394 1.97 8.53 5.65
C SER A 394 1.81 7.00 5.49
N MET A 395 2.69 6.36 4.70
CA MET A 395 2.74 4.90 4.56
C MET A 395 3.44 4.21 5.73
N PHE A 396 4.38 4.91 6.36
CA PHE A 396 5.15 4.43 7.50
C PHE A 396 4.72 5.17 8.76
N SER A 397 4.78 4.50 9.91
CA SER A 397 4.67 5.24 11.16
C SER A 397 5.92 6.05 11.41
N ASN A 398 5.76 6.96 12.35
CA ASN A 398 6.85 7.75 12.89
C ASN A 398 8.02 6.86 13.36
N ASP A 399 7.81 5.59 13.71
CA ASP A 399 8.86 4.66 14.14
C ASP A 399 10.04 4.45 13.17
N ARG A 400 9.86 4.72 11.87
CA ARG A 400 10.94 4.68 10.88
C ARG A 400 11.66 6.02 10.70
N ILE A 401 11.03 7.13 11.07
CA ILE A 401 11.63 8.47 11.07
C ILE A 401 12.32 8.74 12.42
N LEU A 402 11.75 8.20 13.50
CA LEU A 402 12.27 8.13 14.87
C LEU A 402 13.21 6.91 15.09
N ASP A 403 13.77 6.38 14.00
CA ASP A 403 14.70 5.23 13.97
C ASP A 403 14.63 4.23 15.15
N LYS A 404 13.69 3.27 15.09
CA LYS A 404 13.59 2.18 16.10
C LYS A 404 14.87 1.33 16.27
N SER A 405 15.89 1.47 15.43
CA SER A 405 17.18 0.81 15.68
C SER A 405 17.90 1.38 16.91
N ILE A 406 17.50 2.58 17.37
CA ILE A 406 17.94 3.23 18.60
C ILE A 406 16.87 3.09 19.69
N LYS A 407 16.27 1.91 19.83
CA LYS A 407 15.48 1.61 21.03
C LYS A 407 16.42 1.53 22.23
N ASN A 408 16.32 2.54 23.11
CA ASN A 408 16.95 2.67 24.42
C ASN A 408 18.30 3.38 24.51
N SER A 409 18.72 4.22 23.55
CA SER A 409 19.68 5.25 23.94
C SER A 409 18.90 6.40 24.57
N LYS A 410 19.33 6.85 25.76
CA LYS A 410 18.91 8.15 26.29
C LYS A 410 19.25 9.30 25.34
N GLU A 411 20.03 9.03 24.30
CA GLU A 411 20.67 9.96 23.37
C GLU A 411 19.88 10.20 22.07
N ASP A 412 18.80 9.45 21.80
CA ASP A 412 17.99 9.73 20.60
C ASP A 412 17.12 10.96 20.82
N PHE A 413 17.57 12.02 20.16
CA PHE A 413 16.98 13.34 20.09
C PHE A 413 15.45 13.33 19.96
N PHE A 414 14.92 12.40 19.15
CA PHE A 414 13.49 12.32 18.84
C PHE A 414 12.61 11.68 19.93
N ASN A 415 13.20 11.13 20.98
CA ASN A 415 12.46 10.58 22.11
C ASN A 415 11.84 11.65 23.02
N ASN A 416 12.30 12.91 22.94
CA ASN A 416 11.82 14.04 23.76
C ASN A 416 10.92 15.02 23.00
N TYR A 417 10.19 14.54 21.99
CA TYR A 417 9.29 15.37 21.17
C TYR A 417 8.23 16.14 22.00
N ALA A 418 7.87 15.63 23.18
CA ALA A 418 6.85 16.21 24.06
C ALA A 418 7.21 17.65 24.48
N MET A 419 8.48 17.87 24.85
CA MET A 419 8.98 19.19 25.22
C MET A 419 8.80 20.19 24.07
N TRP A 420 9.12 19.76 22.84
CA TRP A 420 9.03 20.62 21.67
C TRP A 420 7.60 21.02 21.36
N ILE A 421 6.63 20.12 21.50
CA ILE A 421 5.22 20.41 21.23
C ILE A 421 4.64 21.36 22.25
N GLU A 422 4.96 21.15 23.53
CA GLU A 422 4.43 22.00 24.60
C GLU A 422 4.96 23.43 24.47
N SER A 423 6.26 23.56 24.20
CA SER A 423 6.96 24.84 24.04
C SER A 423 6.83 25.48 22.65
N SER A 424 6.35 24.73 21.66
CA SER A 424 6.26 25.15 20.27
C SER A 424 5.30 26.33 20.04
N SER A 425 5.75 27.33 19.27
CA SER A 425 4.89 28.40 18.75
C SER A 425 4.00 27.99 17.58
N TYR A 426 4.32 26.90 16.88
CA TYR A 426 3.71 26.54 15.59
C TYR A 426 2.98 25.19 15.61
N SER A 427 2.04 25.04 14.69
CA SER A 427 1.24 23.83 14.59
C SER A 427 2.06 22.62 14.11
N PRO A 428 1.66 21.38 14.48
CA PRO A 428 2.27 20.16 13.93
C PRO A 428 2.23 20.11 12.39
N GLY A 429 1.17 20.65 11.77
CA GLY A 429 1.10 20.78 10.32
C GLY A 429 2.22 21.63 9.72
N SER A 430 2.62 22.69 10.42
CA SER A 430 3.70 23.59 10.00
C SER A 430 5.06 22.89 10.03
N TYR A 431 5.33 22.13 11.10
CA TYR A 431 6.58 21.35 11.20
C TYR A 431 6.68 20.29 10.12
N LEU A 432 5.57 19.58 9.86
CA LEU A 432 5.53 18.61 8.78
C LEU A 432 5.76 19.26 7.41
N PHE A 433 5.18 20.44 7.17
CA PHE A 433 5.42 21.20 5.95
C PHE A 433 6.90 21.61 5.81
N ASN A 434 7.51 22.14 6.87
CA ASN A 434 8.92 22.54 6.88
C ASN A 434 9.84 21.33 6.60
N LEU A 435 9.57 20.19 7.24
CA LEU A 435 10.31 18.94 7.03
C LEU A 435 10.23 18.48 5.57
N VAL A 436 9.03 18.45 4.99
CA VAL A 436 8.84 18.04 3.59
C VAL A 436 9.51 19.04 2.64
N SER A 437 9.39 20.33 2.92
CA SER A 437 10.02 21.39 2.13
C SER A 437 11.54 21.27 2.13
N TYR A 438 12.14 21.07 3.30
CA TYR A 438 13.57 20.79 3.42
C TYR A 438 13.98 19.56 2.60
N ASN A 439 13.24 18.45 2.71
CA ASN A 439 13.56 17.22 1.98
C ASN A 439 13.50 17.40 0.44
N LEU A 440 12.62 18.27 -0.05
CA LEU A 440 12.53 18.59 -1.47
C LEU A 440 13.64 19.55 -1.92
N LEU A 441 13.97 20.56 -1.11
CA LEU A 441 14.85 21.68 -1.51
C LEU A 441 16.34 21.49 -1.18
N SER A 442 16.69 20.71 -0.15
CA SER A 442 18.07 20.50 0.32
C SER A 442 19.03 19.90 -0.71
N SER A 443 18.50 19.28 -1.77
CA SER A 443 19.32 18.73 -2.85
C SER A 443 18.68 19.02 -4.21
N PHE A 444 18.04 20.18 -4.32
CA PHE A 444 17.29 20.55 -5.51
C PHE A 444 18.20 20.71 -6.74
N ASN A 445 19.36 21.36 -6.55
CA ASN A 445 20.36 21.59 -7.60
C ASN A 445 21.38 20.44 -7.77
N TYR A 446 21.22 19.34 -7.04
CA TYR A 446 22.16 18.21 -7.18
C TYR A 446 21.99 17.60 -8.58
N PRO A 447 23.08 17.41 -9.35
CA PRO A 447 22.96 16.87 -10.70
C PRO A 447 22.23 15.54 -10.65
N PHE A 448 21.22 15.39 -11.51
CA PHE A 448 20.46 14.16 -11.59
C PHE A 448 21.29 13.12 -12.36
N GLU A 449 22.29 12.55 -11.70
CA GLU A 449 23.15 11.52 -12.28
C GLU A 449 22.42 10.18 -12.20
N ILE A 450 21.99 9.68 -13.36
CA ILE A 450 21.58 8.27 -13.50
C ILE A 450 22.80 7.49 -13.92
N ASP A 451 23.31 6.65 -13.02
CA ASP A 451 24.25 5.61 -13.40
C ASP A 451 23.52 4.55 -14.26
N ARG A 452 23.51 4.76 -15.58
CA ARG A 452 22.89 3.84 -16.55
C ARG A 452 23.49 2.44 -16.48
N GLU A 453 24.74 2.27 -16.04
CA GLU A 453 25.39 0.96 -15.91
C GLU A 453 24.79 0.13 -14.75
N THR A 454 24.09 0.79 -13.82
CA THR A 454 23.38 0.14 -12.70
C THR A 454 21.93 -0.24 -13.01
N PHE A 455 21.40 0.12 -14.19
CA PHE A 455 20.10 -0.37 -14.65
C PHE A 455 20.19 -1.88 -14.94
N LYS A 456 19.89 -2.70 -13.93
CA LYS A 456 19.83 -4.16 -14.13
C LYS A 456 18.62 -4.73 -13.42
N TRP A 457 17.61 -4.99 -14.22
CA TRP A 457 16.76 -6.12 -13.96
C TRP A 457 17.64 -7.36 -13.79
N LYS A 458 17.55 -8.01 -12.64
CA LYS A 458 18.14 -9.33 -12.49
C LYS A 458 17.33 -10.26 -13.38
N ALA A 459 17.99 -10.87 -14.37
CA ALA A 459 17.34 -11.81 -15.28
C ALA A 459 16.57 -12.90 -14.50
N ASP A 460 17.15 -13.38 -13.40
CA ASP A 460 16.52 -14.36 -12.51
C ASP A 460 15.24 -13.84 -11.83
N ALA A 461 15.20 -12.55 -11.49
CA ALA A 461 14.01 -11.93 -10.90
C ALA A 461 12.89 -11.75 -11.95
N ILE A 462 13.21 -11.33 -13.17
CA ILE A 462 12.26 -11.31 -14.30
C ILE A 462 11.71 -12.72 -14.52
N LEU A 463 12.63 -13.69 -14.62
CA LEU A 463 12.29 -15.08 -14.89
C LEU A 463 11.36 -15.63 -13.82
N ASN A 464 11.59 -15.29 -12.55
CA ASN A 464 10.72 -15.67 -11.45
C ASN A 464 9.32 -15.05 -11.61
N TYR A 465 9.18 -13.75 -11.90
CA TYR A 465 7.87 -13.16 -12.19
C TYR A 465 7.14 -13.84 -13.36
N GLN A 466 7.86 -14.24 -14.41
CA GLN A 466 7.25 -14.76 -15.64
C GLN A 466 6.93 -16.26 -15.57
N ILE A 467 7.80 -17.05 -14.95
CA ILE A 467 7.72 -18.51 -15.00
C ILE A 467 7.10 -19.08 -13.73
N ASN A 468 7.20 -18.40 -12.59
CA ASN A 468 6.66 -18.91 -11.34
C ASN A 468 5.13 -18.96 -11.41
N PRO A 469 4.52 -20.17 -11.50
CA PRO A 469 3.07 -20.27 -11.57
C PRO A 469 2.44 -19.74 -10.28
N PHE A 470 3.19 -19.76 -9.17
CA PHE A 470 2.82 -19.17 -7.88
C PHE A 470 2.99 -17.65 -7.80
N MET A 471 3.37 -16.94 -8.87
CA MET A 471 3.31 -15.47 -8.91
C MET A 471 2.07 -14.95 -9.63
N LEU A 472 1.56 -15.67 -10.64
CA LEU A 472 0.43 -15.23 -11.46
C LEU A 472 -0.81 -14.78 -10.67
N PHE A 473 -1.24 -15.57 -9.67
CA PHE A 473 -2.37 -15.25 -8.79
C PHE A 473 -2.04 -14.18 -7.73
N TYR A 474 -0.78 -14.07 -7.30
CA TYR A 474 -0.29 -13.05 -6.37
C TYR A 474 -0.32 -11.69 -7.06
N GLU A 475 0.09 -11.66 -8.33
CA GLU A 475 -0.02 -10.50 -9.20
C GLU A 475 -1.47 -10.07 -9.41
N MET A 476 -2.39 -11.02 -9.61
CA MET A 476 -3.82 -10.72 -9.65
C MET A 476 -4.34 -10.16 -8.32
N VAL A 477 -3.85 -10.62 -7.18
CA VAL A 477 -4.28 -10.11 -5.86
C VAL A 477 -3.74 -8.70 -5.59
N TYR A 478 -2.45 -8.44 -5.81
CA TYR A 478 -1.82 -7.20 -5.34
C TYR A 478 -1.63 -6.12 -6.40
N PHE A 479 -1.61 -6.49 -7.69
CA PHE A 479 -1.28 -5.58 -8.78
C PHE A 479 -2.45 -5.37 -9.77
N SER A 480 -3.68 -5.80 -9.45
CA SER A 480 -4.87 -5.54 -10.29
C SER A 480 -5.34 -4.09 -10.34
N GLY A 481 -4.78 -3.22 -9.49
CA GLY A 481 -5.07 -1.80 -9.44
C GLY A 481 -4.56 -0.99 -10.63
N LYS A 482 -4.37 0.31 -10.40
CA LYS A 482 -3.71 1.21 -11.34
C LYS A 482 -2.30 0.70 -11.65
N ASN A 483 -1.95 0.73 -12.93
CA ASN A 483 -0.62 0.41 -13.41
C ASN A 483 0.20 1.70 -13.54
N ASP A 484 0.63 2.24 -12.41
CA ASP A 484 1.50 3.41 -12.35
C ASP A 484 2.63 3.20 -11.33
N ILE A 485 3.72 3.93 -11.50
CA ILE A 485 4.95 3.74 -10.72
C ILE A 485 4.76 3.97 -9.21
N LEU A 486 3.92 4.93 -8.81
CA LEU A 486 3.66 5.22 -7.40
C LEU A 486 2.84 4.11 -6.76
N SER A 487 1.82 3.62 -7.47
CA SER A 487 1.01 2.51 -7.00
C SER A 487 1.83 1.22 -6.89
N ASN A 488 2.67 0.93 -7.88
CA ASN A 488 3.56 -0.23 -7.87
C ASN A 488 4.56 -0.17 -6.73
N TYR A 489 5.20 0.99 -6.51
CA TYR A 489 6.11 1.23 -5.40
C TYR A 489 5.42 1.03 -4.05
N ALA A 490 4.22 1.60 -3.88
CA ALA A 490 3.44 1.48 -2.66
C ALA A 490 3.10 0.02 -2.31
N VAL A 491 2.73 -0.79 -3.31
CA VAL A 491 2.49 -2.22 -3.13
C VAL A 491 3.79 -2.94 -2.78
N TYR A 492 4.86 -2.69 -3.54
CA TYR A 492 6.16 -3.33 -3.40
C TYR A 492 6.80 -3.12 -2.01
N VAL A 493 6.97 -1.86 -1.58
CA VAL A 493 7.66 -1.54 -0.33
C VAL A 493 6.89 -2.00 0.91
N ASN A 494 5.57 -2.16 0.78
CA ASN A 494 4.70 -2.67 1.84
C ASN A 494 4.38 -4.16 1.69
N SER A 495 5.09 -4.86 0.81
CA SER A 495 4.84 -6.27 0.56
C SER A 495 5.16 -7.11 1.81
N PRO A 496 4.23 -7.96 2.28
CA PRO A 496 4.44 -8.77 3.49
C PRO A 496 5.45 -9.90 3.29
N LEU A 497 5.77 -10.21 2.04
CA LEU A 497 6.72 -11.24 1.67
C LEU A 497 7.70 -10.67 0.64
N PRO A 498 8.93 -11.18 0.60
CA PRO A 498 9.96 -10.63 -0.28
C PRO A 498 9.56 -10.84 -1.73
N ILE A 499 9.54 -9.75 -2.48
CA ILE A 499 9.45 -9.74 -3.94
C ILE A 499 10.56 -8.84 -4.45
N SER A 500 11.03 -9.04 -5.69
CA SER A 500 12.09 -8.17 -6.23
C SER A 500 11.55 -6.79 -6.55
N ASN A 501 12.36 -5.75 -6.39
CA ASN A 501 12.04 -4.46 -7.00
C ASN A 501 11.97 -4.62 -8.52
N PHE A 502 10.98 -4.00 -9.13
CA PHE A 502 10.80 -3.90 -10.59
C PHE A 502 10.47 -2.47 -11.02
N ASN A 503 10.53 -1.53 -10.08
CA ASN A 503 10.29 -0.10 -10.29
C ASN A 503 11.66 0.57 -10.34
N PHE A 504 12.14 0.84 -11.54
CA PHE A 504 13.38 1.55 -11.81
C PHE A 504 13.07 2.78 -12.65
N TYR A 505 13.98 3.75 -12.65
CA TYR A 505 13.88 4.95 -13.47
C TYR A 505 15.12 5.11 -14.37
N ASP A 506 14.92 5.78 -15.51
CA ASP A 506 15.97 6.18 -16.46
C ASP A 506 15.59 7.53 -17.10
N LEU A 507 16.50 8.12 -17.88
CA LEU A 507 16.23 9.28 -18.73
C LEU A 507 16.10 8.86 -20.18
N ASP A 508 15.05 9.33 -20.85
CA ASP A 508 14.91 9.18 -22.30
C ASP A 508 15.93 10.02 -23.10
N ALA A 509 15.83 9.98 -24.43
CA ALA A 509 16.73 10.73 -25.31
C ALA A 509 16.60 12.26 -25.15
N ASN A 510 15.49 12.75 -24.61
CA ASN A 510 15.24 14.17 -24.36
C ASN A 510 15.61 14.57 -22.91
N GLY A 511 16.07 13.63 -22.10
CA GLY A 511 16.37 13.86 -20.68
C GLY A 511 15.14 13.80 -19.78
N GLU A 512 14.00 13.28 -20.24
CA GLU A 512 12.79 13.12 -19.42
C GLU A 512 12.80 11.80 -18.63
N LEU A 513 12.25 11.83 -17.41
CA LEU A 513 12.14 10.63 -16.57
C LEU A 513 11.17 9.60 -17.17
N ILE A 514 11.72 8.43 -17.47
CA ILE A 514 10.97 7.23 -17.81
C ILE A 514 11.09 6.19 -16.70
N TYR A 515 10.10 5.30 -16.63
CA TYR A 515 10.01 4.27 -15.61
C TYR A 515 9.85 2.90 -16.25
N THR A 516 10.36 1.88 -15.58
CA THR A 516 10.14 0.50 -16.03
C THR A 516 8.69 0.10 -15.93
N ASN A 517 8.25 -0.67 -16.93
CA ASN A 517 6.96 -1.36 -16.87
C ASN A 517 7.06 -2.60 -15.99
N ARG A 518 5.91 -3.09 -15.52
CA ARG A 518 5.82 -4.40 -14.84
C ARG A 518 6.37 -5.50 -15.77
N PRO A 519 7.06 -6.53 -15.24
CA PRO A 519 7.56 -7.65 -16.05
C PRO A 519 6.46 -8.67 -16.38
N PHE A 520 5.25 -8.43 -15.89
CA PHE A 520 4.08 -9.30 -15.96
C PHE A 520 2.85 -8.50 -16.39
N ILE A 521 1.84 -9.22 -16.90
CA ILE A 521 0.61 -8.65 -17.43
C ILE A 521 -0.57 -9.22 -16.65
N VAL A 522 -1.12 -8.44 -15.71
CA VAL A 522 -2.15 -8.93 -14.78
C VAL A 522 -3.42 -9.40 -15.49
N TRP A 523 -3.90 -8.67 -16.51
CA TRP A 523 -5.11 -9.08 -17.25
C TRP A 523 -4.92 -10.41 -18.00
N LEU A 524 -3.69 -10.70 -18.45
CA LEU A 524 -3.38 -11.96 -19.12
C LEU A 524 -3.49 -13.13 -18.12
N ASN A 525 -3.07 -12.93 -16.87
CA ASN A 525 -3.23 -13.94 -15.81
C ASN A 525 -4.72 -14.26 -15.57
N TYR A 526 -5.59 -13.25 -15.51
CA TYR A 526 -7.04 -13.47 -15.43
C TYR A 526 -7.57 -14.27 -16.62
N LEU A 527 -7.16 -13.88 -17.84
CA LEU A 527 -7.60 -14.54 -19.06
C LEU A 527 -7.16 -16.01 -19.10
N ILE A 528 -5.92 -16.32 -18.71
CA ILE A 528 -5.41 -17.69 -18.63
C ILE A 528 -6.26 -18.52 -17.67
N PHE A 529 -6.49 -18.04 -16.44
CA PHE A 529 -7.25 -18.80 -15.43
C PHE A 529 -8.71 -19.01 -15.83
N ILE A 530 -9.37 -17.96 -16.33
CA ILE A 530 -10.77 -18.03 -16.74
C ILE A 530 -10.93 -18.92 -17.98
N SER A 531 -10.08 -18.76 -18.99
CA SER A 531 -10.15 -19.57 -20.22
C SER A 531 -9.88 -21.06 -19.95
N LEU A 532 -8.89 -21.37 -19.10
CA LEU A 532 -8.63 -22.73 -18.64
C LEU A 532 -9.84 -23.29 -17.88
N GLY A 533 -10.43 -22.52 -16.96
CA GLY A 533 -11.63 -22.90 -16.23
C GLY A 533 -12.83 -23.18 -17.14
N ILE A 534 -13.07 -22.32 -18.13
CA ILE A 534 -14.14 -22.49 -19.13
C ILE A 534 -13.87 -23.74 -19.98
N GLY A 535 -12.65 -23.91 -20.50
CA GLY A 535 -12.28 -25.07 -21.30
C GLY A 535 -12.46 -26.39 -20.55
N MET A 536 -12.07 -26.44 -19.27
CA MET A 536 -12.28 -27.62 -18.43
C MET A 536 -13.75 -27.85 -18.08
N THR A 537 -14.51 -26.78 -17.85
CA THR A 537 -15.98 -26.87 -17.68
C THR A 537 -16.65 -27.43 -18.93
N TRP A 538 -16.24 -26.99 -20.11
CA TRP A 538 -16.75 -27.48 -21.40
C TRP A 538 -16.44 -28.97 -21.60
N LEU A 539 -15.19 -29.40 -21.38
CA LEU A 539 -14.83 -30.82 -21.46
C LEU A 539 -15.58 -31.67 -20.44
N GLY A 540 -15.80 -31.14 -19.24
CA GLY A 540 -16.58 -31.82 -18.21
C GLY A 540 -18.07 -31.85 -18.51
N TYR A 541 -18.63 -30.83 -19.16
CA TYR A 541 -19.98 -30.83 -19.72
C TYR A 541 -20.15 -31.95 -20.76
N LEU A 542 -19.22 -32.07 -21.71
CA LEU A 542 -19.24 -33.16 -22.69
C LEU A 542 -19.20 -34.52 -22.00
N ALA A 543 -18.31 -34.70 -21.02
CA ALA A 543 -18.24 -35.94 -20.25
C ALA A 543 -19.49 -36.22 -19.41
N PHE A 544 -20.16 -35.19 -18.90
CA PHE A 544 -21.41 -35.32 -18.14
C PHE A 544 -22.58 -35.77 -19.02
N CYS A 545 -22.65 -35.24 -20.25
CA CYS A 545 -23.72 -35.54 -21.19
C CYS A 545 -23.53 -36.89 -21.93
N GLN A 546 -22.31 -37.45 -21.94
CA GLN A 546 -22.06 -38.78 -22.49
C GLN A 546 -22.85 -39.87 -21.75
N THR A 547 -23.84 -40.46 -22.42
CA THR A 547 -24.62 -41.60 -21.90
C THR A 547 -24.05 -42.92 -22.42
N LYS A 548 -23.95 -43.93 -21.53
CA LYS A 548 -23.67 -45.33 -21.92
C LYS A 548 -24.88 -46.05 -22.53
N ASP A 549 -26.05 -45.43 -22.52
CA ASP A 549 -27.34 -46.09 -22.77
C ASP A 549 -28.01 -45.49 -24.01
N LYS A 550 -28.00 -46.25 -25.12
CA LYS A 550 -28.52 -45.84 -26.44
C LYS A 550 -30.04 -45.54 -26.46
N ARG A 551 -30.78 -45.87 -25.38
CA ARG A 551 -32.23 -45.62 -25.26
C ARG A 551 -32.58 -44.26 -24.66
N LYS A 552 -31.60 -43.51 -24.13
CA LYS A 552 -31.82 -42.17 -23.58
C LYS A 552 -31.79 -41.16 -24.72
N LEU A 553 -32.69 -40.17 -24.69
CA LEU A 553 -32.70 -39.05 -25.64
C LEU A 553 -31.29 -38.48 -25.73
N VAL A 554 -30.66 -38.70 -26.88
CA VAL A 554 -29.37 -38.09 -27.22
C VAL A 554 -29.61 -36.58 -27.30
N ASP A 555 -28.69 -35.82 -26.71
CA ASP A 555 -28.79 -34.36 -26.68
C ASP A 555 -28.83 -33.75 -28.07
#